data_AF-A0A2E8H0Y3-F1
#
_entry.id   AF-A0A2E8H0Y3-F1
#
_cell.length_a   1.000
_cell.length_b   1.000
_cell.length_c   1.000
_cell.angle_alpha   90.00
_cell.angle_beta   90.00
_cell.angle_gamma   90.00
#
_symmetry.space_group_name_H-M   'P 1'
#
loop_
_entity.id
_entity.type
_entity.pdbx_description
1 polymer ?
#
loop_
_entity_poly.entity_id
_entity_poly.type
_entity_poly.pdbx_seq_one_letter_code
_entity_poly.pdbx_strand_id
1 'polypeptide(L)'
;MGSRPVSFAYPCGQTFVGRGRETQSYVPLVAEMFQTGRRWLDETSNAPDHFDTAQVMSMRMDGEDFSRVRRMIERAKRNENWLVLAGHSVGESTQWGTNLAMLRELLAYATDPANGVWVAPVSEVATFIARERAARE
;
A
#
# COMPACT_ATOMS: atom_id res chain seq x y z
N MET A 1 -2.86 12.00 -22.12
CA MET A 1 -3.50 11.37 -20.94
C MET A 1 -4.01 12.48 -20.05
N GLY A 2 -5.29 12.43 -19.61
CA GLY A 2 -5.99 13.56 -18.96
C GLY A 2 -6.80 13.17 -17.71
N SER A 3 -6.40 12.10 -17.01
CA SER A 3 -7.03 11.68 -15.76
C SER A 3 -6.43 12.43 -14.56
N ARG A 4 -7.28 12.96 -13.68
CA ARG A 4 -6.85 13.54 -12.40
C ARG A 4 -6.25 12.44 -11.51
N PRO A 5 -5.03 12.61 -10.98
CA PRO A 5 -4.46 11.62 -10.06
C PRO A 5 -5.29 11.54 -8.77
N VAL A 6 -5.57 10.31 -8.31
CA VAL A 6 -6.41 10.04 -7.12
C VAL A 6 -5.60 9.63 -5.90
N SER A 7 -4.35 9.19 -6.08
CA SER A 7 -3.47 8.72 -5.02
C SER A 7 -2.08 9.35 -5.12
N PHE A 8 -1.46 9.59 -3.97
CA PHE A 8 -0.09 10.07 -3.83
C PHE A 8 0.82 8.99 -3.23
N ALA A 9 2.08 8.96 -3.64
CA ALA A 9 3.11 8.12 -3.03
C ALA A 9 4.24 9.02 -2.52
N TYR A 10 4.44 9.04 -1.20
CA TYR A 10 5.50 9.84 -0.59
C TYR A 10 6.87 9.33 -1.06
N PRO A 11 7.75 10.21 -1.57
CA PRO A 11 9.11 9.81 -1.96
C PRO A 11 9.85 9.21 -0.76
N CYS A 12 10.24 7.93 -0.87
CA CYS A 12 10.84 7.17 0.23
C CYS A 12 10.01 7.19 1.54
N GLY A 13 8.69 7.43 1.46
CA GLY A 13 7.81 7.50 2.63
C GLY A 13 7.91 8.80 3.44
N GLN A 14 8.68 9.79 2.98
CA GLN A 14 8.93 11.03 3.72
C GLN A 14 7.69 11.95 3.70
N THR A 15 7.16 12.28 4.87
CA THR A 15 5.94 13.10 5.04
C THR A 15 6.20 14.55 5.44
N PHE A 16 7.48 14.95 5.47
CA PHE A 16 7.94 16.27 5.86
C PHE A 16 8.80 16.93 4.79
N VAL A 17 8.78 18.25 4.76
CA VAL A 17 9.68 19.12 3.98
C VAL A 17 10.37 20.12 4.89
N GLY A 18 11.39 20.81 4.38
CA GLY A 18 12.18 21.76 5.16
C GLY A 18 13.32 21.08 5.92
N ARG A 19 13.97 21.83 6.82
CA ARG A 19 15.13 21.34 7.58
C ARG A 19 15.17 21.96 8.98
N GLY A 20 15.49 21.15 9.98
CA GLY A 20 15.65 21.63 11.35
C GLY A 20 14.34 22.17 11.92
N ARG A 21 14.37 23.37 12.51
CA ARG A 21 13.20 24.00 13.13
C ARG A 21 12.12 24.40 12.12
N GLU A 22 12.46 24.51 10.84
CA GLU A 22 11.55 24.82 9.75
C GLU A 22 10.92 23.56 9.11
N THR A 23 11.07 22.39 9.73
CA THR A 23 10.48 21.15 9.22
C THR A 23 8.95 21.21 9.35
N GLN A 24 8.24 20.98 8.24
CA GLN A 24 6.79 21.02 8.19
C GLN A 24 6.25 19.73 7.59
N SER A 25 5.13 19.25 8.12
CA SER A 25 4.40 18.13 7.52
C SER A 25 3.66 18.62 6.28
N TYR A 26 3.73 17.86 5.19
CA TYR A 26 2.90 18.11 4.01
C TYR A 26 1.78 17.08 3.84
N VAL A 27 1.53 16.27 4.88
CA VAL A 27 0.37 15.35 4.95
C VAL A 27 -0.95 16.11 4.79
N PRO A 28 -1.19 17.27 5.42
CA PRO A 28 -2.46 17.99 5.24
C PRO A 28 -2.73 18.36 3.78
N LEU A 29 -1.69 18.76 3.04
CA LEU A 29 -1.80 19.05 1.61
C LEU A 29 -2.16 17.80 0.81
N VAL A 30 -1.55 16.66 1.12
CA VAL A 30 -1.89 15.39 0.47
C VAL A 30 -3.33 14.97 0.77
N ALA A 31 -3.79 15.15 2.01
CA ALA A 31 -5.16 14.84 2.42
C ALA A 31 -6.22 15.69 1.70
N GLU A 32 -5.90 16.95 1.39
CA GLU A 32 -6.78 17.85 0.64
C GLU A 32 -6.82 17.49 -0.86
N MET A 33 -5.69 17.09 -1.43
CA MET A 33 -5.55 16.92 -2.88
C MET A 33 -5.88 15.52 -3.40
N PHE A 34 -5.64 14.49 -2.58
CA PHE A 34 -5.71 13.08 -2.98
C PHE A 34 -6.59 12.26 -2.05
N GLN A 35 -7.20 11.21 -2.59
CA GLN A 35 -7.99 10.27 -1.81
C GLN A 35 -7.10 9.47 -0.84
N THR A 36 -5.91 9.08 -1.30
CA THR A 36 -4.97 8.30 -0.49
C THR A 36 -3.54 8.78 -0.67
N GLY A 37 -2.74 8.79 0.39
CA GLY A 37 -1.29 8.96 0.35
C GLY A 37 -0.59 7.75 0.97
N ARG A 38 0.22 7.00 0.21
CA ARG A 38 0.95 5.84 0.75
C ARG A 38 2.38 6.20 1.17
N ARG A 39 2.81 5.68 2.32
CA ARG A 39 4.20 5.73 2.79
C ARG A 39 5.03 4.60 2.15
N TRP A 40 6.21 4.32 2.70
CA TRP A 40 7.18 3.35 2.20
C TRP A 40 7.96 2.76 3.37
N LEU A 41 8.27 1.46 3.30
CA LEU A 41 9.00 0.70 4.33
C LEU A 41 8.33 0.68 5.71
N ASP A 42 7.00 0.72 5.74
CA ASP A 42 6.26 0.50 6.99
C ASP A 42 6.34 -0.96 7.45
N GLU A 43 6.15 -1.18 8.75
CA GLU A 43 6.32 -2.50 9.38
C GLU A 43 5.02 -3.32 9.49
N THR A 44 3.87 -2.71 9.21
CA THR A 44 2.55 -3.33 9.42
C THR A 44 1.56 -3.01 8.30
N SER A 45 0.51 -3.84 8.23
CA SER A 45 -0.68 -3.62 7.41
C SER A 45 -1.66 -2.65 8.10
N ASN A 46 -2.69 -2.24 7.37
CA ASN A 46 -3.64 -1.22 7.80
C ASN A 46 -4.92 -1.88 8.33
N ALA A 47 -5.39 -1.46 9.50
CA ALA A 47 -6.69 -1.88 10.01
C ALA A 47 -7.81 -1.09 9.29
N PRO A 48 -8.85 -1.75 8.75
CA PRO A 48 -9.88 -1.07 7.95
C PRO A 48 -10.72 -0.07 8.77
N ASP A 49 -10.86 -0.30 10.07
CA ASP A 49 -11.53 0.57 11.03
C ASP A 49 -10.64 1.71 11.54
N HIS A 50 -9.32 1.53 11.50
CA HIS A 50 -8.36 2.48 12.05
C HIS A 50 -7.10 2.65 11.18
N PHE A 51 -7.20 3.49 10.16
CA PHE A 51 -6.06 3.94 9.35
C PHE A 51 -6.24 5.38 8.86
N ASP A 52 -5.12 6.06 8.58
CA ASP A 52 -5.09 7.39 7.97
C ASP A 52 -4.97 7.25 6.45
N THR A 53 -5.98 7.70 5.71
CA THR A 53 -5.99 7.65 4.24
C THR A 53 -4.86 8.48 3.64
N ALA A 54 -4.43 9.57 4.28
CA ALA A 54 -3.33 10.39 3.82
C ALA A 54 -1.95 9.82 4.17
N GLN A 55 -1.87 8.75 4.97
CA GLN A 55 -0.64 8.08 5.39
C GLN A 55 -0.79 6.55 5.45
N VAL A 56 -1.35 5.96 4.39
CA VAL A 56 -1.51 4.52 4.27
C VAL A 56 -0.16 3.83 4.39
N MET A 57 -0.06 2.86 5.31
CA MET A 57 1.15 2.08 5.51
C MET A 57 1.39 1.15 4.33
N SER A 58 2.64 1.10 3.86
CA SER A 58 3.03 0.27 2.73
C SER A 58 4.31 -0.51 3.02
N MET A 59 4.22 -1.83 2.85
CA MET A 59 5.33 -2.75 3.06
C MET A 59 6.09 -2.96 1.75
N ARG A 60 7.43 -3.06 1.83
CA ARG A 60 8.29 -3.31 0.67
C ARG A 60 8.11 -4.74 0.15
N MET A 61 7.91 -4.87 -1.17
CA MET A 61 8.04 -6.14 -1.89
C MET A 61 9.33 -6.24 -2.73
N ASP A 62 10.07 -5.14 -2.88
CA ASP A 62 11.35 -5.17 -3.59
C ASP A 62 12.36 -6.10 -2.94
N GLY A 63 13.05 -6.87 -3.78
CA GLY A 63 14.04 -7.87 -3.34
C GLY A 63 13.48 -9.04 -2.53
N GLU A 64 12.17 -9.07 -2.24
CA GLU A 64 11.54 -10.16 -1.49
C GLU A 64 11.16 -11.32 -2.42
N ASP A 65 11.24 -12.55 -1.90
CA ASP A 65 10.67 -13.73 -2.54
C ASP A 65 9.17 -13.87 -2.24
N PHE A 66 8.49 -14.74 -2.99
CA PHE A 66 7.06 -14.97 -2.79
C PHE A 66 6.75 -15.57 -1.42
N SER A 67 7.63 -16.41 -0.86
CA SER A 67 7.43 -16.98 0.47
C SER A 67 7.27 -15.89 1.54
N ARG A 68 8.07 -14.83 1.44
CA ARG A 68 8.04 -13.69 2.36
C ARG A 68 6.81 -12.84 2.15
N VAL A 69 6.49 -12.49 0.91
CA VAL A 69 5.26 -11.76 0.57
C VAL A 69 4.02 -12.52 1.05
N ARG A 70 3.97 -13.83 0.83
CA ARG A 70 2.89 -14.70 1.34
C ARG A 70 2.77 -14.64 2.86
N ARG A 71 3.89 -14.65 3.60
CA ARG A 71 3.85 -14.47 5.06
C ARG A 71 3.25 -13.11 5.47
N MET A 72 3.51 -12.05 4.72
CA MET A 72 2.90 -10.73 4.96
C MET A 72 1.38 -10.78 4.71
N ILE A 73 0.95 -11.39 3.60
CA ILE A 73 -0.48 -11.56 3.27
C ILE A 73 -1.21 -12.36 4.36
N GLU A 74 -0.65 -13.51 4.76
CA GLU A 74 -1.27 -14.34 5.79
C GLU A 74 -1.29 -13.66 7.16
N ARG A 75 -0.29 -12.82 7.48
CA ARG A 75 -0.33 -11.99 8.68
C ARG A 75 -1.44 -10.94 8.60
N ALA A 76 -1.59 -10.26 7.46
CA ALA A 76 -2.66 -9.28 7.27
C ALA A 76 -4.05 -9.93 7.38
N LYS A 77 -4.24 -11.10 6.76
CA LYS A 77 -5.48 -11.89 6.87
C LYS A 77 -5.83 -12.26 8.31
N ARG A 78 -4.87 -12.79 9.08
CA ARG A 78 -5.11 -13.14 10.50
C ARG A 78 -5.50 -11.94 11.35
N ASN A 79 -5.04 -10.75 10.98
CA ASN A 79 -5.34 -9.51 11.67
C ASN A 79 -6.56 -8.78 11.08
N GLU A 80 -7.24 -9.35 10.08
CA GLU A 80 -8.35 -8.71 9.35
C GLU A 80 -7.98 -7.36 8.74
N ASN A 81 -6.69 -7.19 8.42
CA ASN A 81 -6.11 -5.98 7.86
C ASN A 81 -5.99 -6.07 6.34
N TRP A 82 -5.90 -4.90 5.69
CA TRP A 82 -5.52 -4.80 4.29
C TRP A 82 -4.04 -4.42 4.14
N LEU A 83 -3.36 -5.07 3.20
CA LEU A 83 -1.93 -4.95 2.97
C LEU A 83 -1.68 -4.16 1.69
N VAL A 84 -0.88 -3.09 1.79
CA VAL A 84 -0.33 -2.40 0.62
C VAL A 84 1.10 -2.88 0.41
N LEU A 85 1.34 -3.52 -0.72
CA LEU A 85 2.68 -3.85 -1.20
C LEU A 85 3.16 -2.73 -2.12
N ALA A 86 4.34 -2.19 -1.84
CA ALA A 86 4.99 -1.24 -2.72
C ALA A 86 6.33 -1.79 -3.20
N GLY A 87 6.63 -1.48 -4.45
CA GLY A 87 7.91 -1.74 -5.06
C GLY A 87 8.23 -0.71 -6.14
N HIS A 88 9.46 -0.75 -6.62
CA HIS A 88 9.95 0.07 -7.72
C HIS A 88 9.70 -0.63 -9.07
N SER A 89 10.63 -0.49 -10.02
CA SER A 89 10.54 -1.12 -11.33
C SER A 89 10.46 -2.64 -11.22
N VAL A 90 9.70 -3.25 -12.13
CA VAL A 90 9.59 -4.70 -12.26
C VAL A 90 10.69 -5.21 -13.19
N GLY A 91 11.41 -6.27 -12.78
CA GLY A 91 12.51 -6.83 -13.56
C GLY A 91 13.04 -8.17 -13.03
N GLU A 92 14.11 -8.66 -13.65
CA GLU A 92 14.66 -10.01 -13.37
C GLU A 92 15.58 -10.09 -12.15
N SER A 93 16.24 -8.99 -11.77
CA SER A 93 17.13 -8.96 -10.61
C SER A 93 17.26 -7.54 -10.11
N THR A 94 16.75 -7.25 -8.91
CA THR A 94 17.12 -6.04 -8.18
C THR A 94 16.78 -6.19 -6.70
N GLN A 95 17.78 -6.02 -5.84
CA GLN A 95 17.59 -5.74 -4.41
C GLN A 95 16.65 -4.55 -4.15
N TRP A 96 16.52 -3.68 -5.14
CA TRP A 96 15.80 -2.40 -5.09
C TRP A 96 14.61 -2.32 -6.05
N GLY A 97 14.16 -3.45 -6.61
CA GLY A 97 13.00 -3.50 -7.49
C GLY A 97 12.22 -4.79 -7.32
N THR A 98 11.09 -4.84 -7.99
CA THR A 98 10.12 -5.92 -7.82
C THR A 98 10.50 -7.09 -8.71
N ASN A 99 10.80 -8.22 -8.09
CA ASN A 99 11.17 -9.44 -8.79
C ASN A 99 9.97 -9.95 -9.61
N LEU A 100 10.17 -10.09 -10.93
CA LEU A 100 9.14 -10.54 -11.86
C LEU A 100 8.67 -11.98 -11.56
N ALA A 101 9.55 -12.88 -11.13
CA ALA A 101 9.18 -14.24 -10.77
C ALA A 101 8.27 -14.25 -9.52
N MET A 102 8.64 -13.48 -8.50
CA MET A 102 7.81 -13.30 -7.30
C MET A 102 6.44 -12.73 -7.66
N LEU A 103 6.38 -11.72 -8.53
CA LEU A 103 5.11 -11.12 -8.95
C LEU A 103 4.20 -12.12 -9.68
N ARG A 104 4.76 -13.02 -10.51
CA ARG A 104 4.00 -14.09 -11.16
C ARG A 104 3.40 -15.06 -10.15
N GLU A 105 4.18 -15.47 -9.15
CA GLU A 105 3.69 -16.33 -8.07
C GLU A 105 2.61 -15.65 -7.24
N LEU A 106 2.78 -14.36 -6.92
CA LEU A 106 1.78 -13.56 -6.22
C LEU A 106 0.45 -13.49 -6.98
N LEU A 107 0.50 -13.24 -8.29
CA LEU A 107 -0.71 -13.20 -9.11
C LEU A 107 -1.39 -14.56 -9.18
N ALA A 108 -0.65 -15.64 -9.40
CA ALA A 108 -1.20 -17.00 -9.40
C ALA A 108 -1.89 -17.33 -8.05
N TYR A 109 -1.25 -16.95 -6.94
CA TYR A 109 -1.82 -17.10 -5.60
C TYR A 109 -3.11 -16.30 -5.42
N ALA A 110 -3.12 -15.03 -5.82
CA ALA A 110 -4.27 -14.15 -5.67
C ALA A 110 -5.46 -14.54 -6.57
N THR A 111 -5.21 -15.15 -7.73
CA THR A 111 -6.28 -15.59 -8.64
C THR A 111 -7.01 -16.84 -8.20
N ASP A 112 -6.42 -17.65 -7.31
CA ASP A 112 -7.07 -18.83 -6.76
C ASP A 112 -8.05 -18.43 -5.65
N PRO A 113 -9.38 -18.62 -5.85
CA PRO A 113 -10.39 -18.23 -4.88
C PRO A 113 -10.23 -18.89 -3.51
N ALA A 114 -9.60 -20.08 -3.44
CA ALA A 114 -9.36 -20.78 -2.19
C ALA A 114 -8.44 -19.99 -1.25
N ASN A 115 -7.62 -19.07 -1.77
CA ASN A 115 -6.73 -18.24 -0.95
C ASN A 115 -7.45 -17.04 -0.32
N GLY A 116 -8.64 -16.68 -0.81
CA GLY A 116 -9.47 -15.62 -0.24
C GLY A 116 -8.80 -14.25 -0.21
N VAL A 117 -8.08 -13.90 -1.27
CA VAL A 117 -7.38 -12.60 -1.39
C VAL A 117 -7.99 -11.81 -2.53
N TRP A 118 -8.37 -10.56 -2.25
CA TRP A 118 -8.74 -9.59 -3.26
C TRP A 118 -7.58 -8.62 -3.48
N VAL A 119 -7.14 -8.47 -4.74
CA VAL A 119 -6.10 -7.52 -5.13
C VAL A 119 -6.74 -6.43 -5.97
N ALA A 120 -6.52 -5.18 -5.56
CA ALA A 120 -7.04 -4.00 -6.25
C ALA A 120 -6.10 -2.80 -6.04
N PRO A 121 -6.21 -1.73 -6.85
CA PRO A 121 -5.56 -0.46 -6.58
C PRO A 121 -5.90 0.08 -5.19
N VAL A 122 -4.94 0.77 -4.55
CA VAL A 122 -5.09 1.32 -3.19
C VAL A 122 -6.34 2.20 -3.05
N SER A 123 -6.63 3.03 -4.07
CA SER A 123 -7.81 3.89 -4.08
C SER A 123 -9.13 3.09 -4.09
N GLU A 124 -9.17 1.95 -4.78
CA GLU A 124 -10.37 1.11 -4.85
C GLU A 124 -10.66 0.44 -3.51
N VAL A 125 -9.64 -0.10 -2.85
CA VAL A 125 -9.77 -0.69 -1.51
C VAL A 125 -10.18 0.37 -0.49
N ALA A 126 -9.58 1.58 -0.55
CA ALA A 126 -9.94 2.68 0.32
C ALA A 126 -11.41 3.13 0.12
N THR A 127 -11.89 3.20 -1.12
CA THR A 127 -13.31 3.49 -1.43
C THR A 127 -14.23 2.41 -0.87
N PHE A 128 -13.86 1.14 -1.05
CA PHE A 128 -14.63 0.02 -0.50
C PHE A 128 -14.74 0.12 1.03
N ILE A 129 -13.61 0.30 1.73
CA ILE A 129 -13.62 0.41 3.20
C ILE A 129 -14.47 1.60 3.67
N ALA A 130 -14.36 2.76 3.01
CA ALA A 130 -15.18 3.92 3.35
C ALA A 130 -16.68 3.65 3.20
N ARG A 131 -17.09 2.96 2.12
CA ARG A 131 -18.48 2.56 1.88
C ARG A 131 -18.98 1.59 2.96
N GLU A 132 -18.20 0.56 3.27
CA GLU A 132 -18.58 -0.45 4.27
C GLU A 132 -18.66 0.14 5.68
N ARG A 133 -17.84 1.15 6.00
CA ARG A 133 -17.94 1.88 7.27
C ARG A 133 -19.21 2.73 7.34
N ALA A 134 -19.51 3.51 6.30
CA ALA A 134 -20.71 4.33 6.24
C ALA A 134 -22.02 3.51 6.30
N ALA A 135 -22.00 2.25 5.84
CA ALA A 135 -23.16 1.36 5.91
C ALA A 135 -23.41 0.75 7.31
N ARG A 136 -22.44 0.86 8.23
CA ARG A 136 -22.53 0.36 9.61
C ARG A 136 -22.94 1.44 10.61
N GLU A 137 -22.92 2.70 10.19
CA GLU A 137 -23.37 3.89 10.93
C GLU A 137 -24.88 4.11 10.71
#